data_AF-A0A9E2D7P6-F1
#
_entry.id   AF-A0A9E2D7P6-F1
#
_cell.length_a   1.000
_cell.length_b   1.000
_cell.length_c   1.000
_cell.angle_alpha   90.00
_cell.angle_beta   90.00
_cell.angle_gamma   90.00
#
_symmetry.space_group_name_H-M   'P 1'
#
loop_
_entity.id
_entity.type
_entity.pdbx_description
1 polymer ?
#
loop_
_entity_poly.entity_id
_entity_poly.type
_entity_poly.pdbx_seq_one_letter_code
_entity_poly.pdbx_strand_id
1 'polypeptide(L)'
;MIRHQPGTRATLLFLLLALLNVSCRKNELSLPYEVSGRIATGSGIGIKGVKLYFTATDFTLTDSLGYWKIDQLTGKHTLTPNNSNHVFEPATLLLNGPATGLGFKAYFVPGEREMQVLHWFNRQQLPNGLLESVEQGNIASLYDNALAAMVFMLSGDFGKAEKIFDFFNARINSELLNGVGGFSQFRDRNGVPGNHRWLGDNAWLLIALNNYKAMTGNTTYDALASAISGWLVGLQDSDGGLFAGYASDNSRLNYKVTEGNIDAFNAIAGYIDFHSRLLTFLKNDRWDETDRNLVSWPGNPAYLYALDNQSWAYCLFPDYPVSALYTADRFLTQQTATINNQLIHGYDIDEDRDAVFLEGTAQMALAFRMAGLQSQAAYYLSEMDNVLVPSSLYANARGFPYASNRGTGYGDTPLWEGADTKIAISGGAWYLFARFGFNPFAVERNKNMPPSAMFWLL
;
A
#
# COMPACT_ATOMS: atom_id res chain seq x y z
N MET A 1 101.12 -22.63 -18.80
CA MET A 1 99.86 -23.02 -19.47
C MET A 1 99.34 -24.25 -18.73
N ILE A 2 98.37 -24.19 -17.82
CA ILE A 2 96.94 -23.86 -18.00
C ILE A 2 96.34 -24.83 -19.04
N ARG A 3 95.38 -25.73 -18.79
CA ARG A 3 94.28 -25.75 -17.80
C ARG A 3 93.74 -27.17 -17.60
N HIS A 4 93.37 -27.50 -16.37
CA HIS A 4 92.35 -28.51 -16.02
C HIS A 4 90.94 -27.99 -16.36
N GLN A 5 90.02 -28.89 -16.71
CA GLN A 5 88.57 -28.65 -16.68
C GLN A 5 87.86 -29.76 -15.89
N PRO A 6 87.05 -29.42 -14.87
CA PRO A 6 85.99 -30.26 -14.31
C PRO A 6 84.60 -29.69 -14.66
N GLY A 7 83.56 -30.53 -14.72
CA GLY A 7 82.22 -30.02 -15.09
C GLY A 7 81.01 -30.93 -14.93
N THR A 8 80.94 -31.81 -13.93
CA THR A 8 79.73 -32.59 -13.57
C THR A 8 78.97 -31.98 -12.38
N ARG A 9 78.48 -30.74 -12.52
CA ARG A 9 77.62 -30.09 -11.50
C ARG A 9 76.41 -29.31 -12.03
N ALA A 10 76.15 -29.28 -13.34
CA ALA A 10 75.07 -28.45 -13.90
C ALA A 10 73.69 -29.14 -13.96
N THR A 11 73.61 -30.47 -13.92
CA THR A 11 72.35 -31.17 -14.23
C THR A 11 71.46 -31.43 -13.01
N LEU A 12 71.99 -31.33 -11.78
CA LEU A 12 71.19 -31.55 -10.56
C LEU A 12 70.45 -30.29 -10.06
N LEU A 13 70.82 -29.11 -10.55
CA LEU A 13 70.22 -27.84 -10.10
C LEU A 13 68.93 -27.48 -10.86
N PHE A 14 68.72 -28.03 -12.06
CA PHE A 14 67.52 -27.78 -12.86
C PHE A 14 66.32 -28.64 -12.45
N LEU A 15 66.53 -29.82 -11.83
CA LEU A 15 65.41 -30.64 -11.33
C LEU A 15 64.87 -30.17 -9.96
N LEU A 16 65.67 -29.46 -9.15
CA LEU A 16 65.15 -28.86 -7.91
C LEU A 16 64.32 -27.58 -8.14
N LEU A 17 64.58 -26.82 -9.21
CA LEU A 17 63.74 -25.65 -9.57
C LEU A 17 62.44 -26.02 -10.29
N ALA A 18 62.36 -27.20 -10.91
CA ALA A 18 61.12 -27.69 -11.53
C ALA A 18 60.12 -28.27 -10.51
N LEU A 19 60.59 -28.73 -9.34
CA LEU A 19 59.75 -29.24 -8.26
C LEU A 19 59.27 -28.15 -7.27
N LEU A 20 59.83 -26.93 -7.35
CA LEU A 20 59.41 -25.78 -6.53
C LEU A 20 58.26 -24.96 -7.14
N ASN A 21 57.84 -25.27 -8.38
CA ASN A 21 56.70 -24.59 -9.03
C ASN A 21 55.38 -25.38 -8.96
N VAL A 22 55.34 -26.51 -8.24
CA VAL A 22 54.11 -27.32 -8.08
C VAL A 22 53.48 -27.19 -6.69
N SER A 23 54.13 -26.51 -5.74
CA SER A 23 53.61 -26.38 -4.36
C SER A 23 53.51 -24.93 -3.91
N CYS A 24 52.60 -24.18 -4.52
CA CYS A 24 52.02 -22.98 -3.93
C CYS A 24 50.72 -22.59 -4.64
N ARG A 25 49.78 -23.53 -4.80
CA ARG A 25 48.37 -23.10 -4.74
C ARG A 25 48.14 -22.70 -3.29
N LYS A 26 48.33 -21.41 -2.98
CA LYS A 26 47.74 -20.82 -1.78
C LYS A 26 46.26 -21.20 -1.85
N ASN A 27 45.85 -22.19 -1.06
CA ASN A 27 44.48 -22.23 -0.59
C ASN A 27 44.34 -20.93 0.20
N GLU A 28 43.89 -19.86 -0.47
CA GLU A 28 43.31 -18.74 0.24
C GLU A 28 42.15 -19.35 1.04
N LEU A 29 42.39 -19.60 2.32
CA LEU A 29 41.32 -19.81 3.28
C LEU A 29 40.45 -18.57 3.18
N SER A 30 39.33 -18.67 2.47
CA SER A 30 38.36 -17.59 2.44
C SER A 30 37.87 -17.40 3.86
N LEU A 31 38.25 -16.28 4.48
CA LEU A 31 37.79 -15.95 5.82
C LEU A 31 36.25 -15.95 5.83
N PRO A 32 35.63 -16.53 6.87
CA PRO A 32 34.19 -16.51 6.99
C PRO A 32 33.69 -15.06 7.03
N TYR A 33 32.58 -14.79 6.36
CA TYR A 33 31.94 -13.49 6.33
C TYR A 33 30.45 -13.58 6.63
N GLU A 34 29.90 -12.42 7.03
CA GLU A 34 28.48 -12.22 7.29
C GLU A 34 27.82 -11.52 6.10
N VAL A 35 26.59 -11.92 5.80
CA VAL A 35 25.71 -11.20 4.89
C VAL A 35 24.33 -10.99 5.50
N SER A 36 23.74 -9.83 5.23
CA SER A 36 22.40 -9.51 5.69
C SER A 36 21.66 -8.63 4.69
N GLY A 37 20.33 -8.68 4.78
CA GLY A 37 19.48 -7.99 3.84
C GLY A 37 18.01 -8.05 4.21
N ARG A 38 17.17 -7.66 3.25
CA ARG A 38 15.72 -7.62 3.39
C ARG A 38 15.00 -8.02 2.11
N ILE A 39 13.89 -8.74 2.25
CA ILE A 39 12.97 -9.07 1.16
C ILE A 39 11.63 -8.40 1.43
N ALA A 40 11.19 -7.53 0.52
CA ALA A 40 9.99 -6.71 0.71
C ALA A 40 9.26 -6.44 -0.61
N THR A 41 7.98 -6.05 -0.54
CA THR A 41 7.20 -5.60 -1.71
C THR A 41 7.72 -4.28 -2.27
N GLY A 42 7.20 -3.86 -3.43
CA GLY A 42 7.46 -2.51 -3.99
C GLY A 42 7.09 -1.37 -3.03
N SER A 43 6.10 -1.58 -2.15
CA SER A 43 5.71 -0.64 -1.09
C SER A 43 6.53 -0.77 0.20
N GLY A 44 7.56 -1.62 0.23
CA GLY A 44 8.45 -1.80 1.38
C GLY A 44 7.91 -2.70 2.50
N ILE A 45 6.82 -3.43 2.26
CA ILE A 45 6.25 -4.38 3.24
C ILE A 45 7.08 -5.66 3.25
N GLY A 46 7.57 -6.07 4.42
CA GLY A 46 8.42 -7.26 4.57
C GLY A 46 7.68 -8.56 4.30
N ILE A 47 8.34 -9.52 3.64
CA ILE A 47 7.78 -10.85 3.40
C ILE A 47 8.40 -11.85 4.37
N LYS A 48 7.59 -12.42 5.26
CA LYS A 48 8.00 -13.45 6.23
C LYS A 48 8.17 -14.83 5.58
N GLY A 49 9.15 -15.59 6.06
CA GLY A 49 9.29 -17.01 5.73
C GLY A 49 9.72 -17.31 4.29
N VAL A 50 10.31 -16.34 3.59
CA VAL A 50 10.97 -16.59 2.31
C VAL A 50 12.21 -17.43 2.57
N LYS A 51 12.35 -18.55 1.87
CA LYS A 51 13.57 -19.35 1.90
C LYS A 51 14.61 -18.67 1.01
N LEU A 52 15.69 -18.19 1.60
CA LEU A 52 16.81 -17.62 0.87
C LEU A 52 17.94 -18.63 0.80
N TYR A 53 18.01 -19.34 -0.33
CA TYR A 53 19.02 -20.36 -0.57
C TYR A 53 20.37 -19.71 -0.88
N PHE A 54 21.44 -20.23 -0.29
CA PHE A 54 22.83 -19.83 -0.56
C PHE A 54 23.70 -21.02 -1.01
N THR A 55 23.17 -22.24 -0.93
CA THR A 55 23.65 -23.44 -1.62
C THR A 55 22.45 -24.15 -2.27
N ALA A 56 22.64 -25.34 -2.84
CA ALA A 56 21.55 -26.14 -3.38
C ALA A 56 20.52 -26.59 -2.31
N THR A 57 20.94 -26.67 -1.04
CA THR A 57 20.11 -27.20 0.06
C THR A 57 19.99 -26.25 1.23
N ASP A 58 21.01 -25.42 1.48
CA ASP A 58 21.08 -24.57 2.65
C ASP A 58 20.40 -23.23 2.39
N PHE A 59 19.57 -22.81 3.34
CA PHE A 59 18.82 -21.57 3.28
C PHE A 59 18.70 -20.92 4.66
N THR A 60 18.43 -19.62 4.65
CA THR A 60 17.91 -18.90 5.82
C THR A 60 16.45 -18.48 5.57
N LEU A 61 15.74 -18.11 6.62
CA LEU A 61 14.36 -17.61 6.54
C LEU A 61 14.32 -16.12 6.86
N THR A 62 13.46 -15.40 6.15
CA THR A 62 13.13 -14.03 6.53
C THR A 62 12.23 -13.97 7.76
N ASP A 63 12.47 -13.00 8.63
CA ASP A 63 11.63 -12.69 9.79
C ASP A 63 10.29 -12.01 9.41
N SER A 64 9.49 -11.59 10.39
CA SER A 64 8.19 -10.95 10.15
C SER A 64 8.26 -9.64 9.36
N LEU A 65 9.41 -8.99 9.33
CA LEU A 65 9.67 -7.71 8.65
C LEU A 65 10.52 -7.90 7.38
N GLY A 66 10.77 -9.16 6.99
CA GLY A 66 11.48 -9.52 5.78
C GLY A 66 13.00 -9.53 5.92
N TYR A 67 13.56 -9.28 7.11
CA TYR A 67 15.00 -9.27 7.32
C TYR A 67 15.56 -10.68 7.40
N TRP A 68 16.79 -10.84 6.95
CA TRP A 68 17.52 -12.10 6.99
C TRP A 68 19.00 -11.84 7.23
N LYS A 69 19.66 -12.87 7.76
CA LYS A 69 21.10 -12.88 8.02
C LYS A 69 21.65 -14.29 7.82
N ILE A 70 22.86 -14.38 7.27
CA ILE A 70 23.63 -15.61 7.13
C ILE A 70 25.03 -15.34 7.67
N ASP A 71 25.43 -16.15 8.64
CA ASP A 71 26.74 -16.08 9.28
C ASP A 71 27.69 -17.14 8.71
N GLN A 72 28.99 -16.89 8.82
CA GLN A 72 30.04 -17.86 8.53
C GLN A 72 30.07 -18.38 7.07
N LEU A 73 29.68 -17.57 6.09
CA LEU A 73 29.81 -17.92 4.67
C LEU A 73 31.28 -17.91 4.25
N THR A 74 31.67 -18.87 3.41
CA THR A 74 33.04 -18.98 2.88
C THR A 74 32.99 -19.17 1.37
N GLY A 75 33.88 -18.50 0.64
CA GLY A 75 33.89 -18.54 -0.83
C GLY A 75 32.75 -17.73 -1.47
N LYS A 76 32.39 -18.10 -2.70
CA LYS A 76 31.37 -17.41 -3.50
C LYS A 76 30.04 -18.13 -3.43
N HIS A 77 28.96 -17.38 -3.27
CA HIS A 77 27.61 -17.91 -3.19
C HIS A 77 26.67 -17.19 -4.16
N THR A 78 25.58 -17.86 -4.53
CA THR A 78 24.46 -17.21 -5.24
C THR A 78 23.23 -17.29 -4.33
N LEU A 79 22.73 -16.14 -3.92
CA LEU A 79 21.50 -16.04 -3.15
C LEU A 79 20.29 -16.19 -4.07
N THR A 80 19.39 -17.10 -3.74
CA THR A 80 18.15 -17.36 -4.52
C THR A 80 16.95 -17.40 -3.57
N PRO A 81 16.08 -16.38 -3.57
CA PRO A 81 14.85 -16.38 -2.79
C PRO A 81 13.81 -17.34 -3.40
N ASN A 82 13.04 -17.99 -2.54
CA ASN A 82 11.98 -18.90 -2.95
C ASN A 82 10.76 -18.78 -2.02
N ASN A 83 9.60 -18.57 -2.63
CA ASN A 83 8.28 -18.56 -2.01
C ASN A 83 7.25 -18.88 -3.10
N SER A 84 6.27 -19.75 -2.83
CA SER A 84 5.30 -20.18 -3.85
C SER A 84 4.38 -19.06 -4.36
N ASN A 85 4.22 -17.99 -3.58
CA ASN A 85 3.26 -16.94 -3.84
C ASN A 85 3.93 -15.66 -4.35
N HIS A 86 5.24 -15.67 -4.59
CA HIS A 86 5.98 -14.49 -5.03
C HIS A 86 7.03 -14.82 -6.08
N VAL A 87 7.25 -13.87 -6.98
CA VAL A 87 8.46 -13.78 -7.80
C VAL A 87 9.36 -12.67 -7.27
N PHE A 88 10.66 -12.77 -7.54
CA PHE A 88 11.65 -11.87 -6.92
C PHE A 88 12.53 -11.17 -7.96
N GLU A 89 12.85 -9.92 -7.69
CA GLU A 89 13.77 -9.11 -8.49
C GLU A 89 14.88 -8.48 -7.62
N PRO A 90 16.16 -8.71 -7.96
CA PRO A 90 16.62 -9.64 -8.98
C PRO A 90 16.29 -11.10 -8.60
N ALA A 91 16.21 -12.02 -9.56
CA ALA A 91 15.92 -13.43 -9.24
C ALA A 91 17.04 -14.10 -8.42
N THR A 92 18.26 -13.60 -8.55
CA THR A 92 19.44 -14.08 -7.81
C THR A 92 20.42 -12.93 -7.54
N LEU A 93 21.22 -13.04 -6.48
CA LEU A 93 22.35 -12.14 -6.20
C LEU A 93 23.64 -12.93 -6.03
N LEU A 94 24.72 -12.48 -6.69
CA LEU A 94 26.06 -13.06 -6.51
C LEU A 94 26.76 -12.43 -5.30
N LEU A 95 27.27 -13.28 -4.40
CA LEU A 95 28.09 -12.90 -3.26
C LEU A 95 29.54 -13.27 -3.49
N ASN A 96 30.42 -12.29 -3.27
CA ASN A 96 31.87 -12.47 -3.35
C ASN A 96 32.60 -12.09 -2.04
N GLY A 97 31.85 -11.82 -0.97
CA GLY A 97 32.38 -11.37 0.33
C GLY A 97 31.28 -10.75 1.22
N PRO A 98 31.67 -10.11 2.34
CA PRO A 98 30.73 -9.48 3.27
C PRO A 98 29.87 -8.42 2.57
N ALA A 99 28.58 -8.39 2.88
CA ALA A 99 27.63 -7.44 2.31
C ALA A 99 26.41 -7.27 3.22
N THR A 100 26.00 -6.02 3.44
CA THR A 100 24.81 -5.68 4.23
C THR A 100 23.83 -4.88 3.39
N GLY A 101 22.56 -4.88 3.78
CA GLY A 101 21.52 -4.14 3.06
C GLY A 101 21.18 -4.72 1.68
N LEU A 102 21.45 -6.01 1.45
CA LEU A 102 21.08 -6.69 0.22
C LEU A 102 19.55 -6.79 0.10
N GLY A 103 19.00 -6.49 -1.08
CA GLY A 103 17.57 -6.36 -1.29
C GLY A 103 17.03 -7.29 -2.38
N PHE A 104 15.88 -7.90 -2.11
CA PHE A 104 15.02 -8.50 -3.12
C PHE A 104 13.65 -7.83 -3.08
N LYS A 105 13.16 -7.37 -4.23
CA LYS A 105 11.75 -6.96 -4.38
C LYS A 105 10.91 -8.20 -4.64
N ALA A 106 9.86 -8.38 -3.85
CA ALA A 106 8.89 -9.47 -3.99
C ALA A 106 7.64 -8.95 -4.69
N TYR A 107 7.18 -9.70 -5.70
CA TYR A 107 5.95 -9.42 -6.43
C TYR A 107 5.01 -10.59 -6.22
N PHE A 108 3.83 -10.31 -5.66
CA PHE A 108 2.82 -11.32 -5.36
C PHE A 108 2.29 -11.95 -6.66
N VAL A 109 2.13 -13.27 -6.65
CA VAL A 109 1.51 -14.03 -7.73
C VAL A 109 0.05 -14.29 -7.33
N PRO A 110 -0.94 -13.65 -7.98
CA PRO A 110 -2.34 -13.81 -7.63
C PRO A 110 -2.83 -15.24 -7.84
N GLY A 111 -3.60 -15.76 -6.88
CA GLY A 111 -4.31 -17.02 -7.00
C GLY A 111 -5.65 -16.84 -7.72
N GLU A 112 -6.46 -17.91 -7.72
CA GLU A 112 -7.75 -17.90 -8.40
C GLU A 112 -8.69 -16.80 -7.89
N ARG A 113 -8.75 -16.58 -6.57
CA ARG A 113 -9.63 -15.60 -5.94
C ARG A 113 -9.26 -14.18 -6.35
N GLU A 114 -7.97 -13.82 -6.25
CA GLU A 114 -7.51 -12.49 -6.66
C GLU A 114 -7.71 -12.26 -8.16
N MET A 115 -7.45 -13.29 -8.98
CA MET A 115 -7.72 -13.22 -10.41
C MET A 115 -9.20 -12.98 -10.72
N GLN A 116 -10.13 -13.62 -9.98
CA GLN A 116 -11.57 -13.39 -10.14
C GLN A 116 -11.99 -11.96 -9.73
N VAL A 117 -11.39 -11.39 -8.68
CA VAL A 117 -11.62 -9.99 -8.31
C VAL A 117 -11.06 -9.05 -9.38
N LEU A 118 -9.83 -9.29 -9.85
CA LEU A 118 -9.23 -8.52 -10.95
C LEU A 118 -10.05 -8.60 -12.25
N HIS A 119 -10.62 -9.76 -12.58
CA HIS A 119 -11.54 -9.88 -13.72
C HIS A 119 -12.77 -9.00 -13.56
N TRP A 120 -13.34 -8.92 -12.36
CA TRP A 120 -14.48 -8.03 -12.09
C TRP A 120 -14.13 -6.57 -12.38
N PHE A 121 -13.03 -6.05 -11.80
CA PHE A 121 -12.55 -4.69 -12.07
C PHE A 121 -12.36 -4.42 -13.56
N ASN A 122 -11.72 -5.35 -14.27
CA ASN A 122 -11.45 -5.23 -15.70
C ASN A 122 -12.72 -5.08 -16.55
N ARG A 123 -13.80 -5.78 -16.16
CA ARG A 123 -15.09 -5.80 -16.87
C ARG A 123 -16.02 -4.69 -16.45
N GLN A 124 -15.85 -4.15 -15.24
CA GLN A 124 -16.67 -3.07 -14.68
C GLN A 124 -16.35 -1.68 -15.27
N GLN A 125 -15.17 -1.51 -15.90
CA GLN A 125 -14.79 -0.23 -16.51
C GLN A 125 -15.68 0.14 -17.72
N LEU A 126 -16.31 1.31 -17.61
CA LEU A 126 -17.17 1.90 -18.63
C LEU A 126 -16.36 2.46 -19.81
N PRO A 127 -17.00 2.71 -20.97
CA PRO A 127 -16.33 3.28 -22.14
C PRO A 127 -15.67 4.65 -21.91
N ASN A 128 -16.17 5.44 -20.95
CA ASN A 128 -15.60 6.74 -20.59
C ASN A 128 -14.40 6.65 -19.63
N GLY A 129 -14.01 5.44 -19.24
CA GLY A 129 -12.89 5.16 -18.34
C GLY A 129 -13.26 4.95 -16.88
N LEU A 130 -14.43 5.45 -16.44
CA LEU A 130 -14.86 5.34 -15.05
C LEU A 130 -15.39 3.94 -14.70
N LEU A 131 -15.44 3.64 -13.41
CA LEU A 131 -16.11 2.49 -12.83
C LEU A 131 -17.25 2.98 -11.94
N GLU A 132 -18.39 2.28 -12.01
CA GLU A 132 -19.46 2.45 -11.02
C GLU A 132 -19.01 1.81 -9.70
N SER A 133 -19.25 2.53 -8.61
CA SER A 133 -18.86 2.15 -7.23
C SER A 133 -19.38 0.78 -6.81
N VAL A 134 -20.52 0.37 -7.36
CA VAL A 134 -21.11 -0.96 -7.16
C VAL A 134 -21.55 -1.57 -8.49
N GLU A 135 -21.57 -2.91 -8.54
CA GLU A 135 -22.11 -3.67 -9.66
C GLU A 135 -23.60 -3.30 -9.89
N GLN A 136 -23.98 -3.05 -11.15
CA GLN A 136 -25.33 -2.56 -11.50
C GLN A 136 -25.71 -1.26 -10.76
N GLY A 137 -24.73 -0.43 -10.43
CA GLY A 137 -24.94 0.92 -9.89
C GLY A 137 -25.21 1.95 -10.99
N ASN A 138 -25.17 3.22 -10.59
CA ASN A 138 -25.08 4.39 -11.48
C ASN A 138 -24.15 5.47 -10.91
N ILE A 139 -23.63 5.28 -9.69
CA ILE A 139 -22.75 6.23 -9.03
C ILE A 139 -21.32 5.83 -9.34
N ALA A 140 -20.51 6.78 -9.80
CA ALA A 140 -19.07 6.67 -9.90
C ALA A 140 -18.46 7.63 -8.87
N SER A 141 -17.98 7.08 -7.76
CA SER A 141 -17.23 7.82 -6.74
C SER A 141 -15.83 8.14 -7.24
N LEU A 142 -15.36 9.36 -6.95
CA LEU A 142 -13.99 9.78 -7.23
C LEU A 142 -12.99 8.96 -6.41
N TYR A 143 -13.29 8.70 -5.13
CA TYR A 143 -12.52 7.79 -4.29
C TYR A 143 -12.40 6.39 -4.92
N ASP A 144 -13.52 5.74 -5.25
CA ASP A 144 -13.51 4.39 -5.83
C ASP A 144 -12.74 4.33 -7.15
N ASN A 145 -12.85 5.36 -7.98
CA ASN A 145 -12.11 5.42 -9.25
C ASN A 145 -10.60 5.62 -9.01
N ALA A 146 -10.19 6.32 -7.97
CA ALA A 146 -8.78 6.37 -7.56
C ALA A 146 -8.29 4.98 -7.10
N LEU A 147 -9.08 4.26 -6.30
CA LEU A 147 -8.79 2.88 -5.90
C LEU A 147 -8.68 1.95 -7.11
N ALA A 148 -9.63 2.03 -8.04
CA ALA A 148 -9.66 1.22 -9.26
C ALA A 148 -8.43 1.47 -10.13
N ALA A 149 -7.98 2.72 -10.28
CA ALA A 149 -6.75 3.04 -10.99
C ALA A 149 -5.55 2.34 -10.34
N MET A 150 -5.45 2.32 -9.01
CA MET A 150 -4.40 1.61 -8.28
C MET A 150 -4.50 0.09 -8.42
N VAL A 151 -5.71 -0.48 -8.47
CA VAL A 151 -5.90 -1.91 -8.78
C VAL A 151 -5.41 -2.25 -10.19
N PHE A 152 -5.71 -1.41 -11.19
CA PHE A 152 -5.21 -1.63 -12.55
C PHE A 152 -3.69 -1.57 -12.62
N MET A 153 -3.07 -0.58 -11.97
CA MET A 153 -1.61 -0.49 -11.86
C MET A 153 -1.00 -1.72 -11.18
N LEU A 154 -1.63 -2.24 -10.10
CA LEU A 154 -1.19 -3.45 -9.42
C LEU A 154 -1.19 -4.69 -10.32
N SER A 155 -2.18 -4.78 -11.22
CA SER A 155 -2.27 -5.86 -12.21
C SER A 155 -1.41 -5.64 -13.46
N GLY A 156 -0.69 -4.52 -13.53
CA GLY A 156 0.13 -4.14 -14.69
C GLY A 156 -0.66 -3.56 -15.87
N ASP A 157 -1.96 -3.34 -15.75
CA ASP A 157 -2.81 -2.73 -16.78
C ASP A 157 -2.83 -1.19 -16.65
N PHE A 158 -1.68 -0.57 -16.93
CA PHE A 158 -1.56 0.89 -16.87
C PHE A 158 -2.52 1.60 -17.82
N GLY A 159 -2.85 1.00 -18.98
CA GLY A 159 -3.78 1.59 -19.94
C GLY A 159 -5.21 1.75 -19.41
N LYS A 160 -5.67 0.84 -18.53
CA LYS A 160 -6.96 1.03 -17.85
C LYS A 160 -6.92 2.09 -16.76
N ALA A 161 -5.81 2.21 -16.01
CA ALA A 161 -5.62 3.30 -15.05
C ALA A 161 -5.61 4.66 -15.77
N GLU A 162 -4.88 4.76 -16.88
CA GLU A 162 -4.78 5.96 -17.72
C GLU A 162 -6.14 6.44 -18.20
N LYS A 163 -7.07 5.56 -18.57
CA LYS A 163 -8.44 5.98 -18.96
C LYS A 163 -9.20 6.73 -17.86
N ILE A 164 -8.98 6.37 -16.59
CA ILE A 164 -9.56 7.10 -15.45
C ILE A 164 -8.90 8.48 -15.36
N PHE A 165 -7.57 8.53 -15.44
CA PHE A 165 -6.83 9.79 -15.36
C PHE A 165 -7.13 10.72 -16.56
N ASP A 166 -7.26 10.19 -17.77
CA ASP A 166 -7.66 10.92 -18.98
C ASP A 166 -9.02 11.59 -18.82
N PHE A 167 -9.97 10.89 -18.19
CA PHE A 167 -11.29 11.45 -17.90
C PHE A 167 -11.18 12.74 -17.07
N PHE A 168 -10.39 12.73 -15.99
CA PHE A 168 -10.21 13.90 -15.11
C PHE A 168 -9.27 14.95 -15.72
N ASN A 169 -8.23 14.52 -16.42
CA ASN A 169 -7.26 15.40 -17.09
C ASN A 169 -7.94 16.28 -18.15
N ALA A 170 -8.88 15.71 -18.91
CA ALA A 170 -9.69 16.45 -19.87
C ALA A 170 -10.61 17.51 -19.24
N ARG A 171 -10.80 17.47 -17.90
CA ARG A 171 -11.74 18.30 -17.14
C ARG A 171 -11.07 19.29 -16.19
N ILE A 172 -9.76 19.49 -16.29
CA ILE A 172 -9.02 20.45 -15.46
C ILE A 172 -9.69 21.84 -15.54
N ASN A 173 -9.91 22.36 -16.75
CA ASN A 173 -10.43 23.73 -16.93
C ASN A 173 -11.94 23.85 -16.70
N SER A 174 -12.71 22.81 -17.08
CA SER A 174 -14.17 22.84 -16.98
C SER A 174 -14.67 22.58 -15.56
N GLU A 175 -13.86 21.93 -14.72
CA GLU A 175 -14.28 21.52 -13.37
C GLU A 175 -13.26 21.90 -12.29
N LEU A 176 -12.05 21.32 -12.32
CA LEU A 176 -11.08 21.44 -11.22
C LEU A 176 -10.65 22.89 -10.94
N LEU A 177 -10.51 23.70 -11.99
CA LEU A 177 -10.14 25.11 -11.89
C LEU A 177 -11.34 26.06 -12.03
N ASN A 178 -12.55 25.55 -12.16
CA ASN A 178 -13.75 26.37 -12.37
C ASN A 178 -14.48 26.67 -11.05
N GLY A 179 -14.84 27.94 -10.85
CA GLY A 179 -15.58 28.37 -9.65
C GLY A 179 -14.76 28.14 -8.37
N VAL A 180 -15.33 27.37 -7.43
CA VAL A 180 -14.63 26.96 -6.18
C VAL A 180 -13.62 25.82 -6.41
N GLY A 181 -13.51 25.32 -7.64
CA GLY A 181 -12.62 24.25 -8.04
C GLY A 181 -13.01 22.87 -7.48
N GLY A 182 -12.06 21.93 -7.57
CA GLY A 182 -12.21 20.56 -7.08
C GLY A 182 -13.11 19.70 -7.98
N PHE A 183 -12.82 18.40 -8.04
CA PHE A 183 -13.72 17.45 -8.68
C PHE A 183 -14.85 17.05 -7.74
N SER A 184 -16.01 16.77 -8.34
CA SER A 184 -17.15 16.24 -7.58
C SER A 184 -16.82 14.86 -7.01
N GLN A 185 -17.23 14.65 -5.76
CA GLN A 185 -17.18 13.38 -5.04
C GLN A 185 -17.88 12.28 -5.83
N PHE A 186 -19.11 12.56 -6.29
CA PHE A 186 -19.92 11.62 -7.05
C PHE A 186 -20.27 12.15 -8.43
N ARG A 187 -20.40 11.20 -9.36
CA ARG A 187 -20.89 11.38 -10.71
C ARG A 187 -21.87 10.27 -11.06
N ASP A 188 -22.69 10.50 -12.07
CA ASP A 188 -23.42 9.40 -12.70
C ASP A 188 -22.50 8.57 -13.62
N ARG A 189 -23.01 7.46 -14.17
CA ARG A 189 -22.26 6.58 -15.08
C ARG A 189 -21.78 7.25 -16.37
N ASN A 190 -22.44 8.32 -16.79
CA ASN A 190 -22.04 9.10 -17.97
C ASN A 190 -20.94 10.11 -17.61
N GLY A 191 -20.60 10.25 -16.33
CA GLY A 191 -19.60 11.18 -15.83
C GLY A 191 -20.16 12.56 -15.49
N VAL A 192 -21.49 12.71 -15.37
CA VAL A 192 -22.14 13.97 -15.00
C VAL A 192 -21.90 14.24 -13.51
N PRO A 193 -21.26 15.36 -13.13
CA PRO A 193 -20.92 15.65 -11.74
C PRO A 193 -22.12 16.04 -10.88
N GLY A 194 -22.14 15.57 -9.63
CA GLY A 194 -23.10 15.98 -8.59
C GLY A 194 -22.78 17.31 -7.89
N ASN A 195 -21.67 17.96 -8.25
CA ASN A 195 -21.18 19.24 -7.71
C ASN A 195 -20.83 19.29 -6.20
N HIS A 196 -21.04 18.24 -5.40
CA HIS A 196 -20.46 18.18 -4.06
C HIS A 196 -18.96 17.84 -4.16
N ARG A 197 -18.07 18.66 -3.60
CA ARG A 197 -16.61 18.46 -3.64
C ARG A 197 -16.12 18.06 -2.25
N TRP A 198 -15.72 16.80 -2.09
CA TRP A 198 -15.13 16.29 -0.87
C TRP A 198 -13.61 16.31 -0.95
N LEU A 199 -12.94 16.77 0.12
CA LEU A 199 -11.48 16.90 0.10
C LEU A 199 -10.77 15.54 -0.01
N GLY A 200 -11.30 14.52 0.67
CA GLY A 200 -10.69 13.19 0.76
C GLY A 200 -10.61 12.54 -0.62
N ASP A 201 -11.73 12.50 -1.35
CA ASP A 201 -11.78 11.95 -2.70
C ASP A 201 -10.80 12.62 -3.67
N ASN A 202 -10.65 13.94 -3.61
CA ASN A 202 -9.68 14.66 -4.44
C ASN A 202 -8.24 14.32 -4.03
N ALA A 203 -7.96 14.19 -2.73
CA ALA A 203 -6.68 13.72 -2.23
C ALA A 203 -6.37 12.29 -2.69
N TRP A 204 -7.36 11.39 -2.70
CA TRP A 204 -7.20 10.03 -3.20
C TRP A 204 -6.90 9.97 -4.70
N LEU A 205 -7.52 10.82 -5.52
CA LEU A 205 -7.12 10.93 -6.93
C LEU A 205 -5.65 11.36 -7.06
N LEU A 206 -5.18 12.32 -6.25
CA LEU A 206 -3.78 12.72 -6.24
C LEU A 206 -2.86 11.60 -5.73
N ILE A 207 -3.26 10.82 -4.73
CA ILE A 207 -2.53 9.62 -4.27
C ILE A 207 -2.37 8.61 -5.41
N ALA A 208 -3.44 8.36 -6.18
CA ALA A 208 -3.37 7.45 -7.33
C ALA A 208 -2.43 7.98 -8.43
N LEU A 209 -2.47 9.28 -8.73
CA LEU A 209 -1.56 9.93 -9.69
C LEU A 209 -0.10 9.87 -9.23
N ASN A 210 0.18 10.06 -7.94
CA ASN A 210 1.53 9.95 -7.39
C ASN A 210 2.07 8.52 -7.51
N ASN A 211 1.24 7.51 -7.24
CA ASN A 211 1.59 6.10 -7.47
C ASN A 211 1.88 5.81 -8.94
N TYR A 212 1.02 6.29 -9.84
CA TYR A 212 1.23 6.13 -11.28
C TYR A 212 2.55 6.76 -11.74
N LYS A 213 2.83 7.99 -11.29
CA LYS A 213 4.08 8.68 -11.59
C LYS A 213 5.29 7.91 -11.07
N ALA A 214 5.24 7.42 -9.83
CA ALA A 214 6.33 6.69 -9.22
C ALA A 214 6.61 5.35 -9.93
N MET A 215 5.57 4.68 -10.44
CA MET A 215 5.70 3.39 -11.13
C MET A 215 6.17 3.53 -12.58
N THR A 216 5.76 4.59 -13.28
CA THR A 216 5.95 4.71 -14.73
C THR A 216 6.94 5.79 -15.16
N GLY A 217 7.16 6.80 -14.31
CA GLY A 217 7.87 8.04 -14.67
C GLY A 217 7.08 8.97 -15.62
N ASN A 218 5.89 8.58 -16.08
CA ASN A 218 5.13 9.32 -17.09
C ASN A 218 4.67 10.68 -16.55
N THR A 219 4.88 11.74 -17.33
CA THR A 219 4.58 13.15 -16.98
C THR A 219 3.24 13.65 -17.50
N THR A 220 2.46 12.82 -18.21
CA THR A 220 1.22 13.22 -18.89
C THR A 220 0.22 13.91 -17.96
N TYR A 221 0.16 13.48 -16.69
CA TYR A 221 -0.80 13.97 -15.70
C TYR A 221 -0.19 14.94 -14.68
N ASP A 222 1.04 15.44 -14.89
CA ASP A 222 1.70 16.35 -13.95
C ASP A 222 0.88 17.65 -13.73
N ALA A 223 0.22 18.15 -14.78
CA ALA A 223 -0.66 19.32 -14.69
C ALA A 223 -1.92 19.05 -13.86
N LEU A 224 -2.53 17.87 -14.01
CA LEU A 224 -3.67 17.42 -13.21
C LEU A 224 -3.28 17.32 -11.73
N ALA A 225 -2.18 16.62 -11.44
CA ALA A 225 -1.67 16.44 -10.09
C ALA A 225 -1.36 17.79 -9.41
N SER A 226 -0.69 18.70 -10.14
CA SER A 226 -0.37 20.05 -9.63
C SER A 226 -1.63 20.86 -9.34
N ALA A 227 -2.65 20.81 -10.20
CA ALA A 227 -3.90 21.53 -9.99
C ALA A 227 -4.69 20.98 -8.79
N ILE A 228 -4.74 19.66 -8.60
CA ILE A 228 -5.38 19.05 -7.42
C ILE A 228 -4.62 19.45 -6.14
N SER A 229 -3.28 19.39 -6.16
CA SER A 229 -2.45 19.81 -5.04
C SER A 229 -2.69 21.28 -4.66
N GLY A 230 -2.77 22.17 -5.64
CA GLY A 230 -3.08 23.59 -5.40
C GLY A 230 -4.45 23.80 -4.76
N TRP A 231 -5.46 23.05 -5.21
CA TRP A 231 -6.80 23.11 -4.63
C TRP A 231 -6.82 22.60 -3.17
N LEU A 232 -6.18 21.47 -2.88
CA LEU A 232 -6.08 20.91 -1.53
C LEU A 232 -5.35 21.85 -0.55
N VAL A 233 -4.22 22.42 -0.98
CA VAL A 233 -3.47 23.41 -0.17
C VAL A 233 -4.34 24.64 0.12
N GLY A 234 -5.16 25.07 -0.85
CA GLY A 234 -6.08 26.19 -0.70
C GLY A 234 -7.20 25.98 0.34
N LEU A 235 -7.45 24.74 0.79
CA LEU A 235 -8.42 24.43 1.83
C LEU A 235 -7.86 24.59 3.25
N GLN A 236 -6.56 24.80 3.41
CA GLN A 236 -5.92 24.92 4.73
C GLN A 236 -6.36 26.22 5.44
N ASP A 237 -6.89 26.07 6.64
CA ASP A 237 -7.36 27.14 7.50
C ASP A 237 -6.24 27.70 8.40
N SER A 238 -6.52 28.75 9.16
CA SER A 238 -5.54 29.42 10.02
C SER A 238 -4.95 28.52 11.11
N ASP A 239 -5.70 27.54 11.61
CA ASP A 239 -5.21 26.58 12.62
C ASP A 239 -4.35 25.46 12.02
N GLY A 240 -4.25 25.38 10.68
CA GLY A 240 -3.48 24.37 9.95
C GLY A 240 -4.29 23.17 9.45
N GLY A 241 -5.52 22.97 9.95
CA GLY A 241 -6.43 21.95 9.44
C GLY A 241 -7.14 22.38 8.16
N LEU A 242 -7.65 21.43 7.39
CA LEU A 242 -8.32 21.67 6.10
C LEU A 242 -9.84 21.61 6.25
N PHE A 243 -10.52 22.56 5.62
CA PHE A 243 -11.98 22.49 5.44
C PHE A 243 -12.37 21.29 4.58
N ALA A 244 -13.55 20.72 4.85
CA ALA A 244 -14.02 19.48 4.23
C ALA A 244 -14.22 19.54 2.69
N GLY A 245 -14.21 20.75 2.13
CA GLY A 245 -14.43 21.01 0.70
C GLY A 245 -15.61 21.97 0.49
N TYR A 246 -16.44 21.68 -0.51
CA TYR A 246 -17.57 22.54 -0.90
C TYR A 246 -18.83 21.73 -1.16
N ALA A 247 -19.98 22.23 -0.72
CA ALA A 247 -21.29 21.66 -1.03
C ALA A 247 -21.66 21.89 -2.51
N SER A 248 -22.75 21.25 -2.95
CA SER A 248 -23.24 21.33 -4.33
C SER A 248 -23.66 22.72 -4.78
N ASP A 249 -23.99 23.61 -3.84
CA ASP A 249 -24.29 25.02 -4.06
C ASP A 249 -23.04 25.93 -4.02
N ASN A 250 -21.84 25.32 -3.98
CA ASN A 250 -20.54 25.97 -3.84
C ASN A 250 -20.29 26.66 -2.48
N SER A 251 -21.15 26.46 -1.47
CA SER A 251 -20.83 26.90 -0.12
C SER A 251 -19.70 26.06 0.47
N ARG A 252 -18.80 26.69 1.25
CA ARG A 252 -17.70 25.97 1.90
C ARG A 252 -18.24 25.11 3.02
N LEU A 253 -17.82 23.85 3.08
CA LEU A 253 -18.12 22.95 4.19
C LEU A 253 -17.30 23.39 5.42
N ASN A 254 -17.93 24.15 6.32
CA ASN A 254 -17.25 24.83 7.41
C ASN A 254 -16.99 23.92 8.64
N TYR A 255 -16.39 22.76 8.37
CA TYR A 255 -15.94 21.78 9.35
C TYR A 255 -14.74 21.01 8.79
N LYS A 256 -14.06 20.24 9.64
CA LYS A 256 -12.81 19.55 9.32
C LYS A 256 -12.90 18.09 9.73
N VAL A 257 -12.65 17.20 8.78
CA VAL A 257 -12.71 15.75 8.96
C VAL A 257 -11.30 15.21 9.03
N THR A 258 -10.98 14.44 10.07
CA THR A 258 -9.63 13.89 10.30
C THR A 258 -9.14 13.06 9.13
N GLU A 259 -10.00 12.18 8.61
CA GLU A 259 -9.74 11.31 7.46
C GLU A 259 -9.24 12.12 6.25
N GLY A 260 -10.06 13.04 5.73
CA GLY A 260 -9.65 13.87 4.59
C GLY A 260 -8.40 14.71 4.86
N ASN A 261 -8.18 15.13 6.11
CA ASN A 261 -6.97 15.84 6.50
C ASN A 261 -5.72 14.95 6.37
N ILE A 262 -5.75 13.71 6.85
CA ILE A 262 -4.62 12.79 6.69
C ILE A 262 -4.45 12.37 5.22
N ASP A 263 -5.52 12.21 4.44
CA ASP A 263 -5.43 11.94 3.00
C ASP A 263 -4.62 13.04 2.29
N ALA A 264 -4.97 14.30 2.53
CA ALA A 264 -4.28 15.46 1.95
C ALA A 264 -2.82 15.56 2.42
N PHE A 265 -2.54 15.21 3.68
CA PHE A 265 -1.16 15.13 4.18
C PHE A 265 -0.31 14.20 3.32
N ASN A 266 -0.81 13.00 3.00
CA ASN A 266 -0.09 12.07 2.14
C ASN A 266 -0.04 12.57 0.69
N ALA A 267 -1.19 12.95 0.14
CA ALA A 267 -1.33 13.31 -1.27
C ALA A 267 -0.38 14.44 -1.72
N ILE A 268 -0.19 15.47 -0.89
CA ILE A 268 0.65 16.63 -1.24
C ILE A 268 2.13 16.28 -1.06
N ALA A 269 2.90 16.30 -2.15
CA ALA A 269 4.29 15.84 -2.19
C ALA A 269 5.24 16.58 -1.24
N GLY A 270 6.24 15.85 -0.71
CA GLY A 270 7.28 16.41 0.17
C GLY A 270 6.77 16.83 1.55
N TYR A 271 7.64 17.47 2.35
CA TYR A 271 7.29 18.06 3.64
C TYR A 271 7.54 19.57 3.60
N ILE A 272 6.45 20.34 3.45
CA ILE A 272 6.48 21.81 3.33
C ILE A 272 5.68 22.46 4.46
N ASP A 273 5.57 23.81 4.46
CA ASP A 273 4.83 24.56 5.49
C ASP A 273 3.42 23.99 5.75
N PHE A 274 2.72 23.65 4.67
CA PHE A 274 1.41 22.98 4.71
C PHE A 274 1.40 21.78 5.68
N HIS A 275 2.35 20.85 5.55
CA HIS A 275 2.42 19.65 6.38
C HIS A 275 2.70 19.97 7.84
N SER A 276 3.62 20.90 8.10
CA SER A 276 3.99 21.26 9.47
C SER A 276 2.82 21.89 10.25
N ARG A 277 2.02 22.73 9.57
CA ARG A 277 0.81 23.34 10.12
C ARG A 277 -0.28 22.30 10.32
N LEU A 278 -0.46 21.40 9.36
CA LEU A 278 -1.44 20.32 9.46
C LEU A 278 -1.11 19.36 10.61
N LEU A 279 0.16 19.00 10.83
CA LEU A 279 0.55 18.19 11.99
C LEU A 279 0.31 18.91 13.32
N THR A 280 0.48 20.24 13.34
CA THR A 280 0.17 21.05 14.53
C THR A 280 -1.32 20.96 14.86
N PHE A 281 -2.19 21.09 13.86
CA PHE A 281 -3.63 20.87 14.02
C PHE A 281 -3.94 19.44 14.47
N LEU A 282 -3.40 18.42 13.81
CA LEU A 282 -3.66 17.02 14.17
C LEU A 282 -3.23 16.72 15.62
N LYS A 283 -2.07 17.23 16.05
CA LYS A 283 -1.58 17.09 17.41
C LYS A 283 -2.51 17.76 18.43
N ASN A 284 -2.93 18.99 18.17
CA ASN A 284 -3.65 19.79 19.15
C ASN A 284 -5.13 19.42 19.23
N ASP A 285 -5.72 19.02 18.09
CA ASP A 285 -7.16 18.94 17.94
C ASP A 285 -7.66 17.52 17.64
N ARG A 286 -6.78 16.59 17.23
CA ARG A 286 -7.17 15.24 16.78
C ARG A 286 -6.39 14.09 17.40
N TRP A 287 -5.41 14.35 18.24
CA TRP A 287 -4.61 13.29 18.87
C TRP A 287 -5.18 12.90 20.23
N ASP A 288 -5.48 11.62 20.41
CA ASP A 288 -5.75 11.03 21.72
C ASP A 288 -4.45 10.45 22.30
N GLU A 289 -3.97 11.06 23.38
CA GLU A 289 -2.74 10.67 24.06
C GLU A 289 -2.87 9.32 24.79
N THR A 290 -4.07 8.95 25.24
CA THR A 290 -4.29 7.68 25.94
C THR A 290 -4.28 6.53 24.95
N ASP A 291 -5.01 6.67 23.84
CA ASP A 291 -5.11 5.63 22.81
C ASP A 291 -3.92 5.64 21.84
N ARG A 292 -3.09 6.69 21.90
CA ARG A 292 -1.97 6.93 20.97
C ARG A 292 -2.45 6.88 19.52
N ASN A 293 -3.58 7.53 19.24
CA ASN A 293 -4.20 7.49 17.92
C ASN A 293 -4.98 8.76 17.56
N LEU A 294 -5.33 8.90 16.28
CA LEU A 294 -6.14 10.00 15.79
C LEU A 294 -7.64 9.73 15.98
N VAL A 295 -8.36 10.73 16.46
CA VAL A 295 -9.82 10.70 16.64
C VAL A 295 -10.54 11.28 15.42
N SER A 296 -11.74 10.81 15.16
CA SER A 296 -12.60 11.28 14.07
C SER A 296 -13.33 12.58 14.43
N TRP A 297 -14.13 12.55 15.50
CA TRP A 297 -14.98 13.68 15.88
C TRP A 297 -14.88 13.98 17.38
N PRO A 298 -13.88 14.77 17.83
CA PRO A 298 -13.65 15.09 19.24
C PRO A 298 -14.87 15.63 19.99
N GLY A 299 -15.71 16.41 19.29
CA GLY A 299 -16.93 17.02 19.84
C GLY A 299 -18.16 16.12 19.84
N ASN A 300 -18.06 14.87 19.35
CA ASN A 300 -19.18 13.94 19.27
C ASN A 300 -18.77 12.59 19.88
N PRO A 301 -19.07 12.35 21.18
CA PRO A 301 -18.61 11.15 21.88
C PRO A 301 -18.98 9.82 21.22
N ALA A 302 -20.15 9.74 20.55
CA ALA A 302 -20.58 8.52 19.88
C ALA A 302 -19.78 8.20 18.60
N TYR A 303 -19.22 9.23 17.96
CA TYR A 303 -18.43 9.11 16.73
C TYR A 303 -17.01 9.64 16.94
N LEU A 304 -16.52 9.52 18.20
CA LEU A 304 -15.19 10.00 18.55
C LEU A 304 -14.13 9.27 17.74
N TYR A 305 -14.30 7.97 17.52
CA TYR A 305 -13.40 7.13 16.75
C TYR A 305 -14.06 6.62 15.47
N ALA A 306 -13.24 6.37 14.46
CA ALA A 306 -13.60 5.68 13.23
C ALA A 306 -12.43 4.78 12.83
N LEU A 307 -12.74 3.61 12.28
CA LEU A 307 -11.73 2.60 11.95
C LEU A 307 -10.67 3.14 10.98
N ASP A 308 -11.09 3.87 9.95
CA ASP A 308 -10.22 4.32 8.85
C ASP A 308 -9.10 5.24 9.38
N ASN A 309 -9.41 6.11 10.35
CA ASN A 309 -8.39 6.96 10.98
C ASN A 309 -7.30 6.14 11.69
N GLN A 310 -7.59 4.91 12.13
CA GLN A 310 -6.61 4.04 12.77
C GLN A 310 -5.79 3.26 11.75
N SER A 311 -6.47 2.60 10.81
CA SER A 311 -5.84 1.77 9.77
C SER A 311 -4.98 2.63 8.84
N TRP A 312 -5.50 3.78 8.38
CA TRP A 312 -4.80 4.67 7.46
C TRP A 312 -3.67 5.40 8.15
N ALA A 313 -3.84 5.89 9.38
CA ALA A 313 -2.74 6.56 10.08
C ALA A 313 -1.52 5.65 10.22
N TYR A 314 -1.72 4.35 10.50
CA TYR A 314 -0.62 3.38 10.51
C TYR A 314 0.00 3.16 9.13
N CYS A 315 -0.83 3.08 8.08
CA CYS A 315 -0.33 2.91 6.72
C CYS A 315 0.41 4.16 6.20
N LEU A 316 0.02 5.35 6.66
CA LEU A 316 0.39 6.64 6.12
C LEU A 316 1.55 7.31 6.85
N PHE A 317 1.58 7.25 8.19
CA PHE A 317 2.62 7.90 8.98
C PHE A 317 3.80 6.94 9.23
N PRO A 318 5.05 7.40 9.03
CA PRO A 318 6.23 6.63 9.42
C PRO A 318 6.28 6.45 10.94
N ASP A 319 6.70 5.25 11.36
CA ASP A 319 6.89 4.89 12.77
C ASP A 319 5.65 5.13 13.67
N TYR A 320 4.46 5.10 13.09
CA TYR A 320 3.20 5.20 13.83
C TYR A 320 3.06 4.02 14.80
N PRO A 321 2.52 4.23 16.02
CA PRO A 321 2.56 3.22 17.06
C PRO A 321 1.71 2.00 16.70
N VAL A 322 2.28 0.79 16.89
CA VAL A 322 1.55 -0.48 16.68
C VAL A 322 0.34 -0.61 17.62
N SER A 323 0.32 0.12 18.76
CA SER A 323 -0.84 0.17 19.65
C SER A 323 -2.10 0.69 18.96
N ALA A 324 -1.96 1.55 17.94
CA ALA A 324 -3.08 2.02 17.13
C ALA A 324 -3.84 0.87 16.43
N LEU A 325 -3.18 -0.27 16.19
CA LEU A 325 -3.83 -1.44 15.59
C LEU A 325 -4.55 -2.32 16.61
N TYR A 326 -4.14 -2.28 17.88
CA TYR A 326 -4.81 -2.99 18.96
C TYR A 326 -6.01 -2.19 19.50
N THR A 327 -5.93 -0.86 19.50
CA THR A 327 -7.07 -0.03 19.88
C THR A 327 -8.24 -0.15 18.90
N ALA A 328 -7.99 -0.63 17.68
CA ALA A 328 -9.01 -0.97 16.68
C ALA A 328 -9.90 -2.14 17.11
N ASP A 329 -9.54 -2.91 18.13
CA ASP A 329 -10.39 -3.97 18.70
C ASP A 329 -11.75 -3.42 19.19
N ARG A 330 -11.87 -2.10 19.39
CA ARG A 330 -13.14 -1.43 19.69
C ARG A 330 -14.18 -1.51 18.58
N PHE A 331 -13.78 -1.86 17.36
CA PHE A 331 -14.68 -2.01 16.21
C PHE A 331 -14.89 -3.47 15.84
N LEU A 332 -14.25 -4.43 16.53
CA LEU A 332 -14.37 -5.84 16.20
C LEU A 332 -15.80 -6.34 16.40
N THR A 333 -16.30 -7.01 15.36
CA THR A 333 -17.65 -7.57 15.35
C THR A 333 -17.75 -8.80 14.46
N GLN A 334 -18.74 -9.62 14.75
CA GLN A 334 -19.05 -10.82 13.98
C GLN A 334 -20.49 -10.76 13.51
N GLN A 335 -20.69 -10.80 12.20
CA GLN A 335 -21.99 -10.58 11.58
C GLN A 335 -22.31 -11.66 10.55
N THR A 336 -23.60 -11.87 10.29
CA THR A 336 -24.05 -12.71 9.18
C THR A 336 -24.21 -11.84 7.94
N ALA A 337 -23.50 -12.16 6.86
CA ALA A 337 -23.54 -11.40 5.64
C ALA A 337 -24.85 -11.62 4.88
N THR A 338 -25.59 -10.54 4.58
CA THR A 338 -26.86 -10.58 3.82
C THR A 338 -26.68 -11.28 2.48
N ILE A 339 -25.54 -11.05 1.82
CA ILE A 339 -25.30 -11.48 0.44
C ILE A 339 -25.25 -13.01 0.24
N ASN A 340 -24.83 -13.77 1.27
CA ASN A 340 -24.65 -15.23 1.15
C ASN A 340 -24.94 -16.03 2.44
N ASN A 341 -25.44 -15.38 3.49
CA ASN A 341 -25.72 -15.96 4.80
C ASN A 341 -24.51 -16.62 5.50
N GLN A 342 -23.28 -16.24 5.12
CA GLN A 342 -22.08 -16.70 5.81
C GLN A 342 -21.78 -15.79 7.00
N LEU A 343 -21.21 -16.38 8.04
CA LEU A 343 -20.66 -15.65 9.17
C LEU A 343 -19.32 -15.04 8.77
N ILE A 344 -19.09 -13.81 9.19
CA ILE A 344 -17.82 -13.11 9.01
C ILE A 344 -17.43 -12.41 10.30
N HIS A 345 -16.17 -12.55 10.70
CA HIS A 345 -15.54 -11.75 11.74
C HIS A 345 -14.63 -10.68 11.11
N GLY A 346 -14.83 -9.43 11.52
CA GLY A 346 -14.07 -8.30 10.99
C GLY A 346 -14.27 -7.06 11.83
N TYR A 347 -14.05 -5.90 11.23
CA TYR A 347 -14.17 -4.61 11.87
C TYR A 347 -15.36 -3.86 11.30
N ASP A 348 -16.11 -3.19 12.16
CA ASP A 348 -17.09 -2.18 11.79
C ASP A 348 -16.41 -0.81 11.55
N ILE A 349 -17.12 0.13 10.94
CA ILE A 349 -16.63 1.50 10.74
C ILE A 349 -16.58 2.29 12.06
N ASP A 350 -17.50 1.98 12.99
CA ASP A 350 -17.64 2.65 14.29
C ASP A 350 -17.92 1.66 15.45
N GLU A 351 -18.13 2.19 16.66
CA GLU A 351 -18.20 1.39 17.89
C GLU A 351 -19.57 0.75 18.15
N ASP A 352 -20.57 0.93 17.30
CA ASP A 352 -21.88 0.28 17.44
C ASP A 352 -21.83 -1.22 17.09
N ARG A 353 -20.86 -1.61 16.25
CA ARG A 353 -20.49 -3.00 15.90
C ARG A 353 -21.62 -3.79 15.25
N ASP A 354 -22.55 -3.15 14.57
CA ASP A 354 -23.70 -3.81 13.96
C ASP A 354 -23.49 -4.30 12.51
N ALA A 355 -22.37 -3.96 11.87
CA ALA A 355 -21.95 -4.52 10.58
C ALA A 355 -20.45 -4.82 10.52
N VAL A 356 -20.03 -5.74 9.64
CA VAL A 356 -18.62 -5.79 9.23
C VAL A 356 -18.45 -4.89 8.03
N PHE A 357 -17.58 -3.89 8.15
CA PHE A 357 -17.10 -3.04 7.08
C PHE A 357 -15.97 -3.77 6.32
N LEU A 358 -16.22 -4.20 5.09
CA LEU A 358 -15.29 -5.09 4.37
C LEU A 358 -14.02 -4.37 3.93
N GLU A 359 -14.16 -3.13 3.47
CA GLU A 359 -13.02 -2.29 3.14
C GLU A 359 -12.17 -2.01 4.39
N GLY A 360 -12.78 -1.56 5.49
CA GLY A 360 -12.07 -1.32 6.75
C GLY A 360 -11.35 -2.57 7.29
N THR A 361 -12.00 -3.73 7.17
CA THR A 361 -11.38 -5.02 7.53
C THR A 361 -10.14 -5.32 6.68
N ALA A 362 -10.19 -5.04 5.37
CA ALA A 362 -9.04 -5.19 4.49
C ALA A 362 -7.94 -4.15 4.73
N GLN A 363 -8.29 -2.91 5.06
CA GLN A 363 -7.35 -1.87 5.48
C GLN A 363 -6.58 -2.30 6.73
N MET A 364 -7.28 -2.86 7.72
CA MET A 364 -6.65 -3.44 8.91
C MET A 364 -5.73 -4.61 8.56
N ALA A 365 -6.15 -5.50 7.66
CA ALA A 365 -5.29 -6.59 7.20
C ALA A 365 -3.99 -6.08 6.56
N LEU A 366 -4.04 -5.02 5.74
CA LEU A 366 -2.85 -4.38 5.21
C LEU A 366 -1.97 -3.78 6.33
N ALA A 367 -2.57 -3.04 7.26
CA ALA A 367 -1.84 -2.44 8.38
C ALA A 367 -1.15 -3.49 9.25
N PHE A 368 -1.81 -4.62 9.53
CA PHE A 368 -1.20 -5.77 10.20
C PHE A 368 0.00 -6.33 9.43
N ARG A 369 -0.08 -6.47 8.10
CA ARG A 369 1.08 -6.90 7.30
C ARG A 369 2.24 -5.92 7.42
N MET A 370 1.96 -4.61 7.38
CA MET A 370 2.97 -3.56 7.55
C MET A 370 3.65 -3.64 8.92
N ALA A 371 2.89 -3.99 9.97
CA ALA A 371 3.38 -4.18 11.33
C ALA A 371 4.13 -5.51 11.56
N GLY A 372 4.22 -6.38 10.57
CA GLY A 372 4.76 -7.74 10.73
C GLY A 372 3.81 -8.71 11.45
N LEU A 373 2.56 -8.33 11.67
CA LEU A 373 1.49 -9.12 12.30
C LEU A 373 0.81 -10.03 11.27
N GLN A 374 1.62 -10.88 10.62
CA GLN A 374 1.20 -11.68 9.45
C GLN A 374 0.04 -12.64 9.75
N SER A 375 -0.05 -13.15 10.99
CA SER A 375 -1.13 -14.08 11.38
C SER A 375 -2.49 -13.37 11.44
N GLN A 376 -2.53 -12.15 11.99
CA GLN A 376 -3.74 -11.32 12.05
C GLN A 376 -4.19 -10.93 10.64
N ALA A 377 -3.26 -10.49 9.79
CA ALA A 377 -3.57 -10.19 8.40
C ALA A 377 -4.15 -11.40 7.65
N ALA A 378 -3.52 -12.58 7.79
CA ALA A 378 -3.99 -13.81 7.15
C ALA A 378 -5.37 -14.25 7.66
N TYR A 379 -5.64 -14.06 8.96
CA TYR A 379 -6.93 -14.36 9.56
C TYR A 379 -8.05 -13.53 8.94
N TYR A 380 -7.95 -12.19 8.95
CA TYR A 380 -9.02 -11.34 8.43
C TYR A 380 -9.19 -11.45 6.91
N LEU A 381 -8.12 -11.70 6.15
CA LEU A 381 -8.24 -12.01 4.72
C LEU A 381 -8.98 -13.33 4.47
N SER A 382 -8.81 -14.33 5.34
CA SER A 382 -9.57 -15.57 5.29
C SER A 382 -11.03 -15.37 5.67
N GLU A 383 -11.33 -14.48 6.63
CA GLU A 383 -12.70 -14.13 6.98
C GLU A 383 -13.42 -13.43 5.82
N MET A 384 -12.73 -12.52 5.12
CA MET A 384 -13.27 -11.90 3.90
C MET A 384 -13.55 -12.94 2.81
N ASP A 385 -12.70 -13.96 2.62
CA ASP A 385 -12.91 -15.01 1.63
C ASP A 385 -14.26 -15.75 1.83
N ASN A 386 -14.82 -15.79 3.04
CA ASN A 386 -16.14 -16.38 3.34
C ASN A 386 -17.29 -15.63 2.66
N VAL A 387 -17.12 -14.33 2.37
CA VAL A 387 -18.14 -13.47 1.76
C VAL A 387 -17.80 -13.02 0.34
N LEU A 388 -16.78 -13.64 -0.27
CA LEU A 388 -16.47 -13.47 -1.69
C LEU A 388 -17.58 -14.11 -2.53
N VAL A 389 -18.32 -13.32 -3.31
CA VAL A 389 -19.47 -13.78 -4.10
C VAL A 389 -19.24 -13.69 -5.61
N PRO A 390 -19.88 -14.55 -6.43
CA PRO A 390 -19.85 -14.42 -7.87
C PRO A 390 -20.54 -13.14 -8.33
N SER A 391 -19.96 -12.51 -9.37
CA SER A 391 -20.62 -11.45 -10.12
C SER A 391 -21.88 -11.99 -10.78
N SER A 392 -22.94 -11.18 -10.75
CA SER A 392 -24.19 -11.46 -11.45
C SER A 392 -24.12 -11.13 -12.95
N LEU A 393 -23.13 -10.32 -13.35
CA LEU A 393 -22.96 -9.83 -14.72
C LEU A 393 -21.84 -10.54 -15.50
N TYR A 394 -20.76 -10.90 -14.81
CA TYR A 394 -19.52 -11.32 -15.46
C TYR A 394 -19.12 -12.74 -15.04
N ALA A 395 -19.05 -13.66 -16.01
CA ALA A 395 -18.54 -15.00 -15.77
C ALA A 395 -17.08 -14.96 -15.28
N ASN A 396 -16.72 -15.86 -14.36
CA ASN A 396 -15.38 -15.95 -13.75
C ASN A 396 -14.91 -14.66 -13.06
N ALA A 397 -15.87 -13.86 -12.57
CA ALA A 397 -15.61 -12.67 -11.78
C ALA A 397 -16.29 -12.79 -10.41
N ARG A 398 -15.62 -12.29 -9.38
CA ARG A 398 -16.12 -12.28 -8.00
C ARG A 398 -15.77 -10.96 -7.31
N GLY A 399 -16.41 -10.68 -6.20
CA GLY A 399 -16.05 -9.54 -5.37
C GLY A 399 -16.80 -9.54 -4.04
N PHE A 400 -16.72 -8.41 -3.35
CA PHE A 400 -17.24 -8.24 -2.00
C PHE A 400 -18.27 -7.13 -1.98
N PRO A 401 -19.32 -7.23 -1.15
CA PRO A 401 -20.11 -6.07 -0.79
C PRO A 401 -19.27 -5.05 -0.01
N TYR A 402 -19.81 -3.84 0.15
CA TYR A 402 -19.20 -2.80 0.98
C TYR A 402 -19.27 -3.16 2.47
N ALA A 403 -20.43 -3.65 2.93
CA ALA A 403 -20.67 -4.08 4.30
C ALA A 403 -21.30 -5.48 4.35
N SER A 404 -21.24 -6.16 5.49
CA SER A 404 -21.88 -7.47 5.65
C SER A 404 -23.41 -7.38 5.65
N ASN A 405 -23.95 -6.32 6.23
CA ASN A 405 -25.39 -6.07 6.35
C ASN A 405 -25.62 -4.55 6.30
N ARG A 406 -26.86 -4.10 6.50
CA ARG A 406 -27.21 -2.67 6.42
C ARG A 406 -26.65 -1.81 7.55
N GLY A 407 -26.41 -2.38 8.73
CA GLY A 407 -26.02 -1.68 9.95
C GLY A 407 -26.90 -0.48 10.28
N THR A 408 -26.44 0.34 11.23
CA THR A 408 -27.07 1.64 11.56
C THR A 408 -26.18 2.84 11.25
N GLY A 409 -24.85 2.66 11.18
CA GLY A 409 -23.90 3.67 10.71
C GLY A 409 -23.96 3.96 9.20
N TYR A 410 -24.56 3.09 8.40
CA TYR A 410 -24.65 3.22 6.94
C TYR A 410 -25.99 3.86 6.57
N GLY A 411 -25.98 5.15 6.21
CA GLY A 411 -27.18 6.00 6.09
C GLY A 411 -28.20 5.62 5.00
N ASP A 412 -29.21 6.48 4.81
CA ASP A 412 -30.31 6.27 3.84
C ASP A 412 -30.03 6.81 2.43
N THR A 413 -28.79 7.22 2.15
CA THR A 413 -28.44 7.82 0.86
C THR A 413 -28.27 6.76 -0.24
N PRO A 414 -28.34 7.15 -1.53
CA PRO A 414 -28.14 6.22 -2.64
C PRO A 414 -26.80 5.47 -2.64
N LEU A 415 -25.79 5.93 -1.89
CA LEU A 415 -24.53 5.21 -1.71
C LEU A 415 -24.72 3.84 -1.04
N TRP A 416 -25.69 3.79 -0.13
CA TRP A 416 -25.93 2.63 0.72
C TRP A 416 -26.88 1.64 0.07
N GLU A 417 -27.49 2.00 -1.06
CA GLU A 417 -28.35 1.09 -1.82
C GLU A 417 -27.56 -0.08 -2.42
N GLY A 418 -27.68 -1.22 -1.75
CA GLY A 418 -26.98 -2.44 -2.14
C GLY A 418 -25.57 -2.54 -1.57
N ALA A 419 -25.20 -1.68 -0.61
CA ALA A 419 -23.91 -1.77 0.09
C ALA A 419 -23.67 -3.16 0.72
N ASP A 420 -24.73 -3.88 1.08
CA ASP A 420 -24.66 -5.22 1.67
C ASP A 420 -24.94 -6.38 0.70
N THR A 421 -25.27 -6.08 -0.56
CA THR A 421 -25.79 -7.06 -1.53
C THR A 421 -25.20 -6.97 -2.93
N LYS A 422 -24.51 -5.89 -3.28
CA LYS A 422 -23.85 -5.67 -4.57
C LYS A 422 -22.34 -5.67 -4.39
N ILE A 423 -21.61 -6.21 -5.35
CA ILE A 423 -20.15 -6.12 -5.36
C ILE A 423 -19.73 -4.66 -5.44
N ALA A 424 -18.85 -4.20 -4.56
CA ALA A 424 -18.36 -2.84 -4.45
C ALA A 424 -16.87 -2.74 -4.80
N ILE A 425 -16.47 -1.58 -5.33
CA ILE A 425 -15.08 -1.28 -5.68
C ILE A 425 -14.20 -1.30 -4.44
N SER A 426 -14.57 -0.58 -3.39
CA SER A 426 -13.68 -0.34 -2.25
C SER A 426 -13.29 -1.63 -1.50
N GLY A 427 -14.25 -2.51 -1.21
CA GLY A 427 -13.99 -3.82 -0.58
C GLY A 427 -13.06 -4.70 -1.42
N GLY A 428 -13.26 -4.75 -2.75
CA GLY A 428 -12.39 -5.47 -3.67
C GLY A 428 -10.99 -4.87 -3.79
N ALA A 429 -10.89 -3.54 -3.84
CA ALA A 429 -9.62 -2.84 -3.98
C ALA A 429 -8.73 -3.03 -2.75
N TRP A 430 -9.26 -2.77 -1.55
CA TRP A 430 -8.49 -2.95 -0.32
C TRP A 430 -8.13 -4.40 -0.04
N TYR A 431 -9.02 -5.35 -0.39
CA TYR A 431 -8.66 -6.78 -0.35
C TYR A 431 -7.43 -7.05 -1.23
N LEU A 432 -7.42 -6.58 -2.48
CA LEU A 432 -6.28 -6.74 -3.36
C LEU A 432 -5.04 -6.02 -2.84
N PHE A 433 -5.16 -4.81 -2.29
CA PHE A 433 -4.03 -4.08 -1.70
C PHE A 433 -3.40 -4.88 -0.55
N ALA A 434 -4.24 -5.42 0.34
CA ALA A 434 -3.82 -6.26 1.43
C ALA A 434 -3.20 -7.59 0.95
N ARG A 435 -3.72 -8.23 -0.10
CA ARG A 435 -3.16 -9.47 -0.68
C ARG A 435 -1.82 -9.24 -1.39
N PHE A 436 -1.70 -8.17 -2.15
CA PHE A 436 -0.47 -7.83 -2.87
C PHE A 436 0.59 -7.19 -1.96
N GLY A 437 0.22 -6.77 -0.75
CA GLY A 437 1.10 -5.98 0.12
C GLY A 437 1.44 -4.64 -0.52
N PHE A 438 0.43 -4.01 -1.14
CA PHE A 438 0.49 -2.69 -1.72
C PHE A 438 -0.06 -1.68 -0.74
N ASN A 439 0.76 -0.72 -0.34
CA ASN A 439 0.32 0.42 0.45
C ASN A 439 0.07 1.62 -0.47
N PRO A 440 -1.18 2.07 -0.64
CA PRO A 440 -1.51 3.24 -1.45
C PRO A 440 -0.74 4.50 -1.04
N PHE A 441 -0.41 4.63 0.24
CA PHE A 441 0.26 5.81 0.78
C PHE A 441 1.79 5.77 0.61
N ALA A 442 2.35 4.69 0.06
CA ALA A 442 3.79 4.41 0.12
C ALA A 442 4.68 5.48 -0.53
N VAL A 443 4.29 6.03 -1.68
CA VAL A 443 5.10 7.00 -2.44
C VAL A 443 5.43 8.22 -1.58
N GLU A 444 4.44 8.69 -0.86
CA GLU A 444 4.51 9.91 -0.08
C GLU A 444 4.52 9.63 1.45
N ARG A 445 4.77 8.38 1.85
CA ARG A 445 4.88 8.04 3.27
C ARG A 445 6.13 8.64 3.92
N ASN A 446 7.25 8.63 3.19
CA ASN A 446 8.56 9.07 3.70
C ASN A 446 8.94 10.43 3.11
N LYS A 447 8.41 11.51 3.69
CA LYS A 447 8.62 12.90 3.21
C LYS A 447 9.77 13.66 3.89
N ASN A 448 10.73 12.96 4.52
CA ASN A 448 11.83 13.56 5.31
C ASN A 448 11.36 14.50 6.44
N MET A 449 10.24 14.16 7.08
CA MET A 449 9.73 14.88 8.25
C MET A 449 10.73 14.79 9.42
N PRO A 450 11.01 15.89 10.16
CA PRO A 450 11.88 15.83 11.32
C PRO A 450 11.23 15.02 12.45
N PRO A 451 12.00 14.23 13.24
CA PRO A 451 11.45 13.46 14.36
C PRO A 451 10.64 14.31 15.36
N SER A 452 10.99 15.58 15.54
CA SER A 452 10.25 16.51 16.41
C SER A 452 8.84 16.86 15.93
N ALA A 453 8.52 16.65 14.66
CA ALA A 453 7.17 16.84 14.12
C ALA A 453 6.28 15.59 14.27
N MET A 454 6.89 14.42 14.50
CA MET A 454 6.20 13.14 14.70
C MET A 454 5.71 13.04 16.15
N PHE A 455 4.64 13.77 16.48
CA PHE A 455 4.13 13.86 17.85
C PHE A 455 3.73 12.51 18.46
N TRP A 456 3.47 11.49 17.64
CA TRP A 456 3.20 10.11 18.06
C TRP A 456 4.43 9.34 18.56
N LEU A 457 5.64 9.89 18.40
CA LEU A 457 6.88 9.31 18.95
C LEU A 457 7.22 9.82 20.35
N LEU A 458 6.58 10.90 20.79
CA LEU A 458 6.74 11.49 22.13
C LEU A 458 5.96 10.64 23.14
#